data_AF-A0A1B2J1N9-F1
#
_entry.id   AF-A0A1B2J1N9-F1
#
_cell.length_a   1.000
_cell.length_b   1.000
_cell.length_c   1.000
_cell.angle_alpha   90.00
_cell.angle_beta   90.00
_cell.angle_gamma   90.00
#
_symmetry.space_group_name_H-M   'P 1'
#
loop_
_entity.id
_entity.type
_entity.pdbx_description
1 polymer ?
#
loop_
_entity_poly.entity_id
_entity_poly.type
_entity_poly.pdbx_seq_one_letter_code
_entity_poly.pdbx_strand_id
1 'polypeptide(L)'
;MYTGHPSLKQVIETYAELHRASHTLFRPGHQIDTILNIHNPLDRYRPIELRNEQMLRATSYENKIGDVTLKLIYEGTPLTAYLSYTIKHARLHFKHFVGYVGNEQYPLESFIKVIGVQLPKLMVPKKNRVIFPAFFV
;
A
#
# COMPACT_ATOMS: atom_id res chain seq x y z
N MET A 1 16.43 -7.11 -7.08
CA MET A 1 17.02 -5.89 -6.47
C MET A 1 16.61 -4.71 -7.35
N TYR A 2 15.68 -3.86 -6.91
CA TYR A 2 15.27 -2.66 -7.67
C TYR A 2 16.33 -1.56 -7.43
N THR A 3 17.17 -1.30 -8.43
CA THR A 3 18.32 -0.38 -8.34
C THR A 3 17.98 1.06 -8.77
N GLY A 4 16.78 1.55 -8.46
CA GLY A 4 16.38 2.92 -8.80
C GLY A 4 15.38 3.50 -7.81
N HIS A 5 15.55 4.77 -7.47
CA HIS A 5 14.54 5.54 -6.75
C HIS A 5 13.30 5.69 -7.65
N PRO A 6 12.12 5.15 -7.27
CA PRO A 6 10.95 5.20 -8.11
C PRO A 6 10.43 6.62 -8.25
N SER A 7 9.73 6.93 -9.34
CA SER A 7 8.97 8.18 -9.43
C SER A 7 7.68 8.08 -8.61
N LEU A 8 7.08 9.24 -8.29
CA LEU A 8 5.77 9.30 -7.64
C LEU A 8 4.70 8.54 -8.44
N LYS A 9 4.71 8.69 -9.77
CA LYS A 9 3.84 7.96 -10.68
C LYS A 9 3.95 6.45 -10.51
N GLN A 10 5.16 5.90 -10.53
CA GLN A 10 5.38 4.45 -10.38
C GLN A 10 4.84 3.92 -9.05
N VAL A 11 5.05 4.67 -7.97
CA VAL A 11 4.53 4.32 -6.65
C VAL A 11 3.00 4.34 -6.64
N ILE A 12 2.38 5.40 -7.15
CA ILE A 12 0.91 5.51 -7.24
C ILE A 12 0.31 4.35 -8.04
N GLU A 13 0.86 4.05 -9.22
CA GLU A 13 0.39 2.96 -10.08
C GLU A 13 0.50 1.61 -9.35
N THR A 14 1.61 1.34 -8.68
CA THR A 14 1.83 0.11 -7.90
C THR A 14 0.76 -0.05 -6.80
N TYR A 15 0.46 1.00 -6.04
CA TYR A 15 -0.50 0.91 -4.94
C TYR A 15 -1.97 0.94 -5.40
N ALA A 16 -2.25 1.57 -6.54
CA ALA A 16 -3.56 1.45 -7.20
C ALA A 16 -3.81 0.02 -7.70
N GLU A 17 -2.80 -0.63 -8.28
CA GLU A 17 -2.87 -2.04 -8.66
C GLU A 17 -3.04 -2.95 -7.44
N LEU A 18 -2.32 -2.69 -6.34
CA LEU A 18 -2.51 -3.42 -5.08
C LEU A 18 -3.96 -3.32 -4.59
N HIS A 19 -4.54 -2.12 -4.58
CA HIS A 19 -5.93 -1.91 -4.21
C HIS A 19 -6.89 -2.74 -5.09
N ARG A 20 -6.72 -2.68 -6.41
CA ARG A 20 -7.54 -3.48 -7.36
C ARG A 20 -7.36 -4.98 -7.18
N ALA A 21 -6.13 -5.44 -6.99
CA ALA A 21 -5.84 -6.86 -6.73
C ALA A 21 -6.49 -7.30 -5.42
N SER A 22 -6.51 -6.44 -4.40
CA SER A 22 -7.15 -6.74 -3.11
C SER A 22 -8.64 -7.01 -3.24
N HIS A 23 -9.35 -6.28 -4.12
CA HIS A 23 -10.78 -6.50 -4.41
C HIS A 23 -11.08 -7.83 -5.10
N THR A 24 -10.11 -8.39 -5.81
CA THR A 24 -10.28 -9.69 -6.49
C THR A 24 -9.80 -10.87 -5.64
N LEU A 25 -8.77 -10.65 -4.81
CA LEU A 25 -8.11 -11.70 -4.03
C LEU A 25 -8.68 -11.89 -2.63
N PHE A 26 -9.24 -10.84 -2.00
CA PHE A 26 -9.76 -10.89 -0.63
C PHE A 26 -11.27 -10.86 -0.57
N ARG A 27 -11.81 -11.42 0.52
CA ARG A 27 -13.25 -11.38 0.80
C ARG A 27 -13.74 -9.93 0.92
N PRO A 28 -15.01 -9.65 0.58
CA PRO A 28 -15.65 -8.38 0.89
C PRO A 28 -15.39 -7.94 2.33
N GLY A 29 -15.01 -6.67 2.53
CA GLY A 29 -14.65 -6.11 3.83
C GLY A 29 -13.22 -6.40 4.31
N HIS A 30 -12.40 -7.09 3.49
CA HIS A 30 -11.00 -7.41 3.80
C HIS A 30 -10.02 -6.90 2.73
N GLN A 31 -10.44 -5.87 1.99
CA GLN A 31 -9.61 -5.24 0.98
C GLN A 31 -8.53 -4.34 1.59
N ILE A 32 -7.56 -3.96 0.76
CA ILE A 32 -6.47 -3.09 1.17
C ILE A 32 -6.79 -1.68 0.71
N ASP A 33 -7.06 -0.80 1.66
CA ASP A 33 -7.19 0.62 1.42
C ASP A 33 -5.84 1.31 1.46
N THR A 34 -5.68 2.29 0.58
CA THR A 34 -4.43 3.01 0.35
C THR A 34 -4.70 4.49 0.43
N ILE A 35 -3.94 5.21 1.25
CA ILE A 35 -4.05 6.65 1.41
C ILE A 35 -2.69 7.26 1.15
N LEU A 36 -2.62 8.14 0.16
CA LEU A 36 -1.45 8.91 -0.23
C LEU A 36 -1.55 10.31 0.33
N ASN A 37 -0.55 10.69 1.12
CA ASN A 37 -0.35 12.04 1.59
C ASN A 37 0.88 12.62 0.91
N ILE A 38 0.75 13.77 0.25
CA ILE A 38 1.85 14.51 -0.37
C ILE A 38 1.94 15.86 0.30
N HIS A 39 3.11 16.17 0.85
CA HIS A 39 3.41 17.45 1.46
C HIS A 39 4.57 18.11 0.75
N ASN A 40 4.33 19.30 0.20
CA ASN A 40 5.39 20.16 -0.33
C ASN A 40 5.65 21.28 0.68
N PRO A 41 6.85 21.37 1.29
CA PRO A 41 7.16 22.42 2.24
C PRO A 41 7.19 23.82 1.59
N LEU A 42 7.30 23.91 0.26
CA LEU A 42 7.30 25.17 -0.49
C LEU A 42 5.90 25.62 -0.92
N ASP A 43 4.90 24.73 -0.90
CA ASP A 43 3.53 25.11 -1.23
C ASP A 43 2.83 25.68 0.00
N ARG A 44 2.18 26.83 -0.16
CA ARG A 44 1.32 27.43 0.88
C ARG A 44 -0.02 26.69 1.04
N TYR A 45 -0.29 25.70 0.19
CA TYR A 45 -1.52 24.92 0.21
C TYR A 45 -1.44 23.75 1.19
N ARG A 46 -2.62 23.27 1.62
CA ARG A 46 -2.73 22.11 2.50
C ARG A 46 -2.12 20.86 1.84
N PRO A 47 -1.60 19.90 2.64
CA PRO A 47 -1.16 18.62 2.12
C PRO A 47 -2.26 17.95 1.28
N ILE A 48 -1.86 17.31 0.20
CA ILE A 48 -2.75 16.58 -0.70
C ILE A 48 -2.95 15.20 -0.10
N GLU A 49 -4.19 14.88 0.28
CA GLU A 49 -4.60 13.54 0.72
C GLU A 49 -5.50 12.91 -0.36
N LEU A 50 -5.12 11.73 -0.85
CA LEU A 50 -5.85 10.99 -1.87
C LEU A 50 -5.99 9.53 -1.45
N ARG A 51 -7.19 8.95 -1.63
CA ARG A 51 -7.48 7.56 -1.25
C ARG A 51 -7.73 6.68 -2.47
N ASN A 52 -7.15 5.48 -2.46
CA ASN A 52 -7.39 4.42 -3.45
C ASN A 52 -7.18 4.93 -4.88
N GLU A 53 -8.15 4.74 -5.78
CA GLU A 53 -8.02 5.16 -7.18
C GLU A 53 -7.90 6.67 -7.36
N GLN A 54 -8.29 7.48 -6.37
CA GLN A 54 -8.09 8.93 -6.43
C GLN A 54 -6.61 9.30 -6.49
N MET A 55 -5.70 8.44 -5.99
CA MET A 55 -4.27 8.64 -6.08
C MET A 55 -3.80 8.82 -7.53
N LEU A 56 -4.50 8.22 -8.51
CA LEU A 56 -4.16 8.34 -9.93
C LEU A 56 -4.18 9.80 -10.41
N ARG A 57 -4.95 10.68 -9.76
CA ARG A 57 -4.98 12.13 -10.06
C ARG A 57 -3.66 12.83 -9.75
N ALA A 58 -2.83 12.27 -8.86
CA ALA A 58 -1.52 12.80 -8.51
C ALA A 58 -0.37 12.22 -9.37
N THR A 59 -0.66 11.39 -10.38
CA THR A 59 0.38 10.88 -11.29
C THR A 59 1.02 11.95 -12.14
N SER A 60 0.30 13.04 -12.41
CA SER A 60 0.77 14.24 -13.10
C SER A 60 1.41 15.28 -12.16
N TYR A 61 1.50 14.98 -10.86
CA TYR A 61 2.05 15.90 -9.89
C TYR A 61 3.59 15.96 -10.03
N GLU A 62 4.07 16.97 -10.72
CA GLU A 62 5.50 17.19 -10.99
C GLU A 62 6.18 17.95 -9.85
N ASN A 63 6.31 17.28 -8.70
CA ASN A 63 7.02 17.88 -7.57
C ASN A 63 8.50 17.46 -7.53
N LYS A 64 9.38 18.43 -7.32
CA LYS A 64 10.83 18.19 -7.23
C LYS A 64 11.29 17.94 -5.81
N ILE A 65 10.57 18.45 -4.81
CA ILE A 65 10.91 18.39 -3.39
C ILE A 65 9.63 18.20 -2.57
N GLY A 66 9.69 17.39 -1.52
CA GLY A 66 8.56 17.19 -0.62
C GLY A 66 8.67 15.88 0.15
N ASP A 67 7.64 15.57 0.94
CA ASP A 67 7.49 14.30 1.62
C ASP A 67 6.21 13.61 1.14
N VAL A 68 6.28 12.30 1.03
CA VAL A 68 5.16 11.44 0.65
C VAL A 68 5.00 10.37 1.70
N THR A 69 3.78 10.22 2.22
CA THR A 69 3.43 9.13 3.12
C THR A 69 2.32 8.31 2.50
N LEU A 70 2.54 7.00 2.41
CA LEU A 70 1.54 6.03 2.03
C LEU A 70 1.09 5.27 3.26
N LYS A 71 -0.21 5.30 3.54
CA LYS A 71 -0.86 4.49 4.56
C LYS A 71 -1.61 3.35 3.89
N LEU A 72 -1.35 2.12 4.32
CA LEU A 72 -2.07 0.92 3.91
C LEU A 72 -2.93 0.47 5.09
N ILE A 73 -4.23 0.30 4.86
CA ILE A 73 -5.17 -0.21 5.84
C ILE A 73 -5.66 -1.56 5.32
N TYR A 74 -5.43 -2.61 6.09
CA TYR A 74 -5.93 -3.94 5.75
C TYR A 74 -7.29 -4.10 6.42
N GLU A 75 -8.36 -3.80 5.68
CA GLU A 75 -9.72 -3.79 6.21
C GLU A 75 -10.08 -5.13 6.85
N GLY A 76 -10.94 -5.10 7.88
CA GLY A 76 -11.31 -6.30 8.63
C GLY A 76 -10.18 -6.90 9.49
N THR A 77 -9.02 -6.23 9.61
CA THR A 77 -7.90 -6.64 10.45
C THR A 77 -7.39 -5.46 11.30
N PRO A 78 -6.61 -5.72 12.36
CA PRO A 78 -5.93 -4.67 13.10
C PRO A 78 -4.65 -4.18 12.40
N LEU A 79 -4.37 -4.60 11.16
CA LEU A 79 -3.11 -4.30 10.48
C LEU A 79 -3.17 -2.94 9.77
N THR A 80 -2.18 -2.10 10.02
CA THR A 80 -1.95 -0.85 9.26
C THR A 80 -0.47 -0.71 8.97
N ALA A 81 -0.11 -0.17 7.81
CA ALA A 81 1.29 0.11 7.46
C ALA A 81 1.46 1.53 6.98
N TYR A 82 2.62 2.12 7.27
CA TYR A 82 3.01 3.45 6.85
C TYR A 82 4.37 3.37 6.14
N LEU A 83 4.43 3.90 4.93
CA LEU A 83 5.65 4.05 4.16
C LEU A 83 5.90 5.53 3.92
N SER A 84 7.06 6.00 4.36
CA SER A 84 7.45 7.40 4.21
C SER A 84 8.57 7.52 3.19
N TYR A 85 8.46 8.51 2.31
CA TYR A 85 9.42 8.85 1.27
C TYR A 85 9.69 10.34 1.28
N THR A 86 10.88 10.73 0.86
CA THR A 86 11.23 12.11 0.54
C THR A 86 11.41 12.22 -0.97
N ILE A 87 10.75 13.20 -1.59
CA ILE A 87 10.95 13.55 -2.98
C ILE A 87 12.22 14.39 -3.09
N LYS A 88 13.19 13.94 -3.89
CA LYS A 88 14.36 14.72 -4.30
C LYS A 88 14.56 14.59 -5.79
N HIS A 89 14.66 15.71 -6.51
CA HIS A 89 14.80 15.73 -7.96
C HIS A 89 13.75 14.86 -8.69
N ALA A 90 12.49 14.95 -8.25
CA ALA A 90 11.35 14.17 -8.77
C ALA A 90 11.46 12.63 -8.58
N ARG A 91 12.37 12.16 -7.73
CA ARG A 91 12.52 10.76 -7.35
C ARG A 91 12.18 10.55 -5.88
N LEU A 92 11.55 9.43 -5.56
CA LEU A 92 11.20 9.05 -4.20
C LEU A 92 12.35 8.29 -3.54
N HIS A 93 12.87 8.87 -2.47
CA HIS A 93 13.83 8.26 -1.58
C HIS A 93 13.09 7.71 -0.37
N PHE A 94 13.14 6.39 -0.17
CA PHE A 94 12.55 5.75 1.00
C PHE A 94 13.19 6.30 2.28
N LYS A 95 12.34 6.67 3.26
CA LYS A 95 12.75 7.24 4.55
C LYS A 95 12.66 6.19 5.65
N HIS A 96 11.46 5.63 5.84
CA HIS A 96 11.22 4.58 6.83
C HIS A 96 9.89 3.87 6.58
N PHE A 97 9.75 2.73 7.24
CA PHE A 97 8.53 1.94 7.31
C PHE A 97 8.11 1.80 8.77
N VAL A 98 6.80 1.85 9.03
CA VAL A 98 6.22 1.49 10.32
C VAL A 98 4.97 0.65 10.09
N GLY A 99 4.93 -0.55 10.67
CA GLY A 99 3.74 -1.39 10.71
C GLY A 99 3.06 -1.28 12.07
N TYR A 100 1.75 -1.46 12.11
CA TYR A 100 0.96 -1.53 13.34
C TYR A 100 0.10 -2.79 13.33
N VAL A 101 0.06 -3.46 14.47
CA VAL A 101 -0.92 -4.52 14.77
C VAL A 101 -1.74 -4.03 15.95
N GLY A 102 -2.90 -3.46 15.68
CA GLY A 102 -3.68 -2.72 16.66
C GLY A 102 -2.91 -1.47 17.07
N ASN A 103 -2.56 -1.39 18.36
CA ASN A 103 -1.83 -0.25 18.91
C ASN A 103 -0.31 -0.51 19.01
N GLU A 104 0.15 -1.70 18.66
CA GLU A 104 1.55 -2.08 18.77
C GLU A 104 2.30 -1.80 17.47
N GLN A 105 3.47 -1.16 17.59
CA GLN A 105 4.34 -0.82 16.47
C GLN A 105 5.29 -1.98 16.14
N TYR A 106 5.43 -2.31 14.86
CA TYR A 106 6.29 -3.36 14.35
C TYR A 106 7.28 -2.83 13.29
N PRO A 107 8.55 -3.26 13.33
CA PRO A 107 9.49 -3.04 12.24
C PRO A 107 9.10 -3.89 11.01
N LEU A 108 9.64 -3.52 9.85
CA LEU A 108 9.29 -4.12 8.54
C LEU A 108 9.32 -5.65 8.54
N GLU A 109 10.43 -6.26 8.97
CA GLU A 109 10.60 -7.71 8.91
C GLU A 109 9.59 -8.46 9.78
N SER A 110 9.34 -7.97 11.00
CA SER A 110 8.37 -8.57 11.92
C SER A 110 6.95 -8.39 11.39
N PHE A 111 6.64 -7.22 10.83
CA PHE A 111 5.33 -6.94 10.26
C PHE A 111 5.05 -7.82 9.02
N ILE A 112 6.04 -8.06 8.16
CA ILE A 112 5.93 -8.98 7.02
C ILE A 112 5.57 -10.39 7.49
N LYS A 113 6.19 -10.88 8.59
CA LYS A 113 5.85 -12.19 9.17
C LYS A 113 4.40 -12.25 9.62
N VAL A 114 3.91 -11.21 10.28
CA VAL A 114 2.50 -11.13 10.72
C VAL A 114 1.55 -11.14 9.51
N ILE A 115 1.82 -10.31 8.52
CA ILE A 115 1.06 -10.27 7.26
C ILE A 115 1.01 -11.64 6.59
N GLY A 116 2.16 -12.33 6.49
CA GLY A 116 2.26 -13.63 5.85
C GLY A 116 1.41 -14.71 6.50
N VAL A 117 1.10 -14.58 7.79
CA VAL A 117 0.21 -15.49 8.52
C VAL A 117 -1.25 -15.05 8.44
N GLN A 118 -1.52 -13.75 8.44
CA GLN A 118 -2.91 -13.24 8.50
C GLN A 118 -3.59 -13.16 7.13
N LEU A 119 -2.95 -12.58 6.11
CA LEU A 119 -3.59 -12.33 4.81
C LEU A 119 -4.13 -13.58 4.12
N PRO A 120 -3.45 -14.75 4.12
CA PRO A 120 -3.99 -15.95 3.45
C PRO A 120 -5.36 -16.37 3.98
N LYS A 121 -5.67 -16.10 5.24
CA LYS A 121 -6.95 -16.46 5.87
C LYS A 121 -8.12 -15.61 5.35
N LEU A 122 -7.81 -14.43 4.80
CA LEU A 122 -8.77 -13.44 4.32
C LEU A 122 -9.01 -13.55 2.82
N MET A 123 -8.19 -14.34 2.12
CA MET A 123 -8.34 -14.54 0.69
C MET A 123 -9.65 -15.25 0.37
N VAL A 124 -10.23 -14.90 -0.78
CA VAL A 124 -11.34 -15.67 -1.37
C VAL A 124 -10.79 -17.05 -1.74
N PRO A 125 -11.44 -18.14 -1.33
CA PRO A 125 -11.10 -19.46 -1.85
C PRO A 125 -11.21 -19.40 -3.38
N LYS A 126 -10.14 -19.76 -4.10
CA LYS A 126 -10.19 -19.82 -5.57
C LYS A 126 -11.15 -20.95 -5.97
N LYS A 127 -12.44 -20.63 -6.17
CA LYS A 127 -13.38 -21.52 -6.87
C LYS A 127 -12.74 -21.84 -8.23
N ASN A 128 -12.52 -23.12 -8.49
CA ASN A 128 -11.96 -23.69 -9.73
C ASN A 128 -10.42 -23.71 -9.87
N ARG A 129 -9.70 -24.19 -8.84
CA ARG A 129 -8.54 -25.04 -9.14
C ARG A 129 -9.02 -26.49 -9.02
N VAL A 130 -9.18 -27.12 -10.19
CA VAL A 130 -9.38 -28.57 -10.30
C VAL A 130 -8.28 -29.25 -9.48
N ILE A 131 -8.69 -29.86 -8.39
CA ILE A 131 -7.92 -30.90 -7.71
C ILE A 131 -8.30 -32.18 -8.48
N PHE A 132 -7.30 -32.90 -8.99
CA PHE A 132 -7.49 -34.26 -9.49
C PHE A 132 -8.38 -35.06 -8.51
N PRO A 133 -9.29 -35.92 -9.00
CA PRO A 133 -10.45 -36.33 -8.24
C PRO A 133 -10.03 -37.13 -7.00
N ALA A 134 -10.14 -36.53 -5.80
CA ALA A 134 -10.34 -37.27 -4.56
C ALA A 134 -10.83 -36.46 -3.34
N PHE A 135 -10.51 -35.16 -3.14
CA PHE A 135 -10.88 -34.50 -1.86
C PHE A 135 -11.25 -33.00 -1.97
N PHE A 136 -12.15 -32.54 -1.09
CA PHE A 136 -13.38 -31.78 -1.41
C PHE A 136 -13.38 -30.24 -1.22
N VAL A 137 -14.21 -29.63 -2.10
CA VAL A 137 -15.09 -28.43 -2.09
C VAL A 137 -14.63 -27.14 -1.44
#